data_AF-A0A3D3GCD7-F1
#
_entry.id   AF-A0A3D3GCD7-F1
#
_cell.length_a   1.000
_cell.length_b   1.000
_cell.length_c   1.000
_cell.angle_alpha   90.00
_cell.angle_beta   90.00
_cell.angle_gamma   90.00
#
_symmetry.space_group_name_H-M   'P 1'
#
loop_
_entity.id
_entity.type
_entity.pdbx_description
1 polymer ?
#
loop_
_entity_poly.entity_id
_entity_poly.type
_entity_poly.pdbx_seq_one_letter_code
_entity_poly.pdbx_strand_id
1 'polypeptide(L)'
;MEEMRQEIEERDRRPGGLRLMPRDFDILTFLFEQKFASLPMLYYRFFDRRPTVEEAPPANHWVTRQRLMVLKQAGLIASERVYTDSKAVYLLTDLGYDLLKTNRELTLDKGPLTTIDFRTYQHDKRVSLCRVALERQGKCLRWHSDRYLQHKKGYPLLSGKFYRLFKGLIPDGIFVSSREELVALEVEHTHKRRERYAEKRFQYKAVIEQSERQVRQGEDEALFPSGDLRRFNGSSGQRPSRVLRPLRGVSGPEL
;
A
#
# COMPACT_ATOMS: atom_id res chain seq x y z
N MET A 1 -39.17 -25.89 1.53
CA MET A 1 -38.80 -24.70 0.72
C MET A 1 -39.35 -23.42 1.33
N GLU A 2 -40.62 -23.40 1.77
CA GLU A 2 -41.21 -22.25 2.49
C GLU A 2 -40.60 -22.05 3.89
N GLU A 3 -40.37 -23.13 4.64
CA GLU A 3 -39.74 -23.09 5.97
C GLU A 3 -38.29 -22.55 5.92
N MET A 4 -37.53 -22.93 4.90
CA MET A 4 -36.15 -22.44 4.69
C MET A 4 -36.12 -20.95 4.29
N ARG A 5 -37.18 -20.43 3.66
CA ARG A 5 -37.33 -18.99 3.36
C ARG A 5 -37.72 -18.20 4.60
N GLN A 6 -38.60 -18.75 5.43
CA GLN A 6 -38.98 -18.17 6.71
C GLN A 6 -37.81 -18.13 7.70
N GLU A 7 -36.95 -19.16 7.71
CA GLU A 7 -35.74 -19.20 8.54
C GLU A 7 -34.71 -18.13 8.13
N ILE A 8 -34.58 -17.86 6.82
CA ILE A 8 -33.73 -16.78 6.30
C ILE A 8 -34.31 -15.40 6.66
N GLU A 9 -35.62 -15.21 6.54
CA GLU A 9 -36.30 -13.96 6.93
C GLU A 9 -36.28 -13.72 8.45
N GLU A 10 -36.40 -14.76 9.28
CA GLU A 10 -36.30 -14.64 10.74
C GLU A 10 -34.88 -14.34 11.21
N ARG A 11 -33.87 -14.85 10.50
CA ARG A 11 -32.47 -14.52 10.77
C ARG A 11 -32.16 -13.04 10.49
N ASP A 12 -32.81 -12.48 9.46
CA ASP A 12 -32.74 -11.05 9.11
C ASP A 12 -33.62 -10.14 9.97
N ARG A 13 -34.62 -10.68 10.70
CA ARG A 13 -35.49 -9.94 11.64
C ARG A 13 -34.92 -9.71 13.04
N ARG A 14 -33.71 -10.19 13.35
CA ARG A 14 -33.08 -9.90 14.66
C ARG A 14 -32.73 -8.42 14.76
N PRO A 15 -33.25 -7.68 15.76
CA PRO A 15 -32.84 -6.31 15.97
C PRO A 15 -31.37 -6.26 16.40
N GLY A 16 -30.53 -5.54 15.65
CA GLY A 16 -29.21 -5.09 16.12
C GLY A 16 -27.97 -5.85 15.62
N GLY A 17 -28.06 -6.66 14.56
CA GLY A 17 -26.87 -7.26 13.94
C GLY A 17 -26.02 -6.24 13.18
N LEU A 18 -24.71 -6.20 13.42
CA LEU A 18 -23.79 -5.42 12.58
C LEU A 18 -23.82 -5.96 11.14
N ARG A 19 -24.38 -5.17 10.21
CA ARG A 19 -24.25 -5.45 8.78
C ARG A 19 -22.97 -4.84 8.23
N LEU A 20 -22.05 -5.69 7.80
CA LEU A 20 -20.84 -5.29 7.09
C LEU A 20 -21.12 -5.09 5.61
N MET A 21 -20.51 -4.06 5.04
CA MET A 21 -20.57 -3.68 3.63
C MET A 21 -19.22 -3.99 2.97
N PRO A 22 -19.16 -4.14 1.64
CA PRO A 22 -17.90 -4.36 0.91
C PRO A 22 -16.80 -3.34 1.27
N ARG A 23 -17.20 -2.06 1.40
CA ARG A 23 -16.31 -0.96 1.82
C ARG A 23 -15.66 -1.19 3.18
N ASP A 24 -16.33 -1.87 4.13
CA ASP A 24 -15.73 -2.12 5.44
C ASP A 24 -14.60 -3.12 5.32
N PHE A 25 -14.77 -4.18 4.53
CA PHE A 25 -13.68 -5.09 4.22
C PHE A 25 -12.51 -4.35 3.56
N ASP A 26 -12.78 -3.41 2.64
CA ASP A 26 -11.72 -2.60 2.03
C ASP A 26 -11.01 -1.69 3.07
N ILE A 27 -11.74 -1.12 4.02
CA ILE A 27 -11.17 -0.35 5.14
C ILE A 27 -10.28 -1.26 6.01
N LEU A 28 -10.77 -2.44 6.40
CA LEU A 28 -10.01 -3.39 7.22
C LEU A 28 -8.74 -3.84 6.48
N THR A 29 -8.86 -4.19 5.18
CA THR A 29 -7.71 -4.54 4.33
C THR A 29 -6.71 -3.38 4.25
N PHE A 30 -7.19 -2.15 4.09
CA PHE A 30 -6.31 -0.98 4.04
C PHE A 30 -5.58 -0.78 5.37
N LEU A 31 -6.26 -0.90 6.52
CA LEU A 31 -5.62 -0.81 7.83
C LEU A 31 -4.57 -1.91 8.04
N PHE A 32 -4.84 -3.12 7.56
CA PHE A 32 -3.86 -4.20 7.58
C PHE A 32 -2.62 -3.90 6.73
N GLU A 33 -2.83 -3.47 5.49
CA GLU A 33 -1.76 -3.19 4.53
C GLU A 33 -0.93 -1.97 4.88
N GLN A 34 -1.56 -0.94 5.46
CA GLN A 34 -0.95 0.35 5.77
C GLN A 34 -0.57 0.51 7.24
N LYS A 35 -0.76 -0.54 8.06
CA LYS A 35 -0.44 -0.59 9.50
C LYS A 35 -1.39 0.24 10.37
N PHE A 36 -1.70 1.46 9.96
CA PHE A 36 -2.66 2.36 10.60
C PHE A 36 -3.22 3.35 9.58
N ALA A 37 -4.31 4.05 9.93
CA ALA A 37 -4.78 5.18 9.15
C ALA A 37 -5.43 6.26 10.03
N SER A 38 -5.30 7.52 9.64
CA SER A 38 -6.01 8.62 10.27
C SER A 38 -7.44 8.76 9.72
N LEU A 39 -8.32 9.42 10.47
CA LEU A 39 -9.69 9.72 10.02
C LEU A 39 -9.73 10.39 8.62
N PRO A 40 -8.93 11.43 8.32
CA PRO A 40 -8.91 12.03 6.99
C PRO A 40 -8.46 11.07 5.89
N MET A 41 -7.48 10.19 6.14
CA MET A 41 -7.03 9.21 5.14
C MET A 41 -8.18 8.27 4.76
N LEU A 42 -8.88 7.73 5.75
CA LEU A 42 -10.02 6.83 5.53
C LEU A 42 -11.16 7.54 4.82
N TYR A 43 -11.44 8.80 5.18
CA TYR A 43 -12.44 9.60 4.47
C TYR A 43 -12.06 9.77 3.00
N TYR A 44 -10.87 10.30 2.71
CA TYR A 44 -10.44 10.59 1.34
C TYR A 44 -10.34 9.34 0.47
N ARG A 45 -10.12 8.17 1.07
CA ARG A 45 -10.02 6.92 0.34
C ARG A 45 -11.36 6.24 0.04
N PHE A 46 -12.32 6.31 0.97
CA PHE A 46 -13.51 5.44 0.95
C PHE A 46 -14.85 6.17 0.97
N PHE A 47 -14.87 7.44 1.36
CA PHE A 47 -16.10 8.22 1.58
C PHE A 47 -16.16 9.51 0.78
N ASP A 48 -15.02 9.99 0.30
CA ASP A 48 -14.98 11.20 -0.49
C ASP A 48 -15.65 11.00 -1.85
N ARG A 49 -16.64 11.84 -2.10
CA ARG A 49 -17.44 11.88 -3.33
C ARG A 49 -17.41 13.25 -3.98
N ARG A 50 -16.55 14.16 -3.49
CA ARG A 50 -16.41 15.50 -4.05
C ARG A 50 -15.83 15.38 -5.47
N PRO A 51 -16.41 16.06 -6.46
CA PRO A 51 -15.91 16.05 -7.83
C PRO A 51 -14.52 16.68 -7.93
N THR A 52 -14.22 17.66 -7.09
CA THR A 52 -12.93 18.38 -7.10
C THR A 52 -12.29 18.40 -5.72
N VAL A 53 -11.00 18.77 -5.65
CA VAL A 53 -10.24 18.79 -4.38
C VAL A 53 -10.42 20.10 -3.62
N GLU A 54 -10.88 21.13 -4.32
CA GLU A 54 -11.11 22.49 -3.84
C GLU A 54 -12.35 22.61 -2.98
N GLU A 55 -13.36 21.75 -3.21
CA GLU A 55 -14.55 21.69 -2.36
C GLU A 55 -14.18 21.30 -0.92
N ALA A 56 -14.77 21.94 0.08
CA ALA A 56 -14.50 21.57 1.47
C ALA A 56 -15.06 20.17 1.81
N PRO A 57 -14.35 19.33 2.59
CA PRO A 57 -14.92 18.08 3.08
C PRO A 57 -16.03 18.37 4.10
N PRO A 58 -16.97 17.43 4.33
CA PRO A 58 -17.97 17.54 5.39
C PRO A 58 -17.30 17.79 6.75
N ALA A 59 -17.96 18.62 7.58
CA ALA A 59 -17.45 18.97 8.90
C ALA A 59 -17.02 17.72 9.68
N ASN A 60 -15.77 17.72 10.14
CA ASN A 60 -15.16 16.65 10.94
C ASN A 60 -15.22 15.23 10.32
N HIS A 61 -15.46 15.11 9.01
CA HIS A 61 -15.64 13.82 8.31
C HIS A 61 -16.71 12.94 8.99
N TRP A 62 -17.84 13.55 9.40
CA TRP A 62 -18.90 12.91 10.20
C TRP A 62 -19.31 11.52 9.72
N VAL A 63 -19.55 11.34 8.42
CA VAL A 63 -19.97 10.04 7.85
C VAL A 63 -18.95 8.94 8.13
N THR A 64 -17.66 9.25 7.96
CA THR A 64 -16.58 8.31 8.27
C THR A 64 -16.52 8.03 9.77
N ARG A 65 -16.66 9.06 10.62
CA ARG A 65 -16.68 8.87 12.08
C ARG A 65 -17.78 7.91 12.53
N GLN A 66 -19.00 8.10 12.04
CA GLN A 66 -20.13 7.23 12.36
C GLN A 66 -19.83 5.79 11.99
N ARG A 67 -19.29 5.55 10.78
CA ARG A 67 -18.96 4.19 10.37
C ARG A 67 -17.83 3.58 11.20
N LEU A 68 -16.76 4.33 11.47
CA LEU A 68 -15.65 3.84 12.30
C LEU A 68 -16.07 3.59 13.74
N MET A 69 -17.03 4.35 14.29
CA MET A 69 -17.59 4.08 15.61
C MET A 69 -18.28 2.71 15.66
N VAL A 70 -19.07 2.40 14.64
CA VAL A 70 -19.74 1.09 14.51
C VAL A 70 -18.72 -0.05 14.40
N LEU A 71 -17.69 0.10 13.54
CA LEU A 71 -16.64 -0.92 13.40
C LEU A 71 -15.81 -1.09 14.69
N LYS A 72 -15.59 0.00 15.43
CA LYS A 72 -14.89 -0.02 16.72
C LYS A 72 -15.73 -0.68 17.81
N GLN A 73 -17.02 -0.38 17.90
CA GLN A 73 -17.95 -1.01 18.86
C GLN A 73 -18.07 -2.52 18.62
N ALA A 74 -17.95 -2.94 17.36
CA ALA A 74 -17.87 -4.34 16.97
C ALA A 74 -16.52 -5.01 17.25
N GLY A 75 -15.53 -4.27 17.77
CA GLY A 75 -14.19 -4.78 18.08
C GLY A 75 -13.33 -5.07 16.84
N LEU A 76 -13.73 -4.65 15.64
CA LEU A 76 -12.99 -4.93 14.39
C LEU A 76 -11.82 -3.98 14.16
N ILE A 77 -11.87 -2.78 14.76
CA ILE A 77 -10.78 -1.80 14.72
C ILE A 77 -10.57 -1.19 16.11
N ALA A 78 -9.33 -0.81 16.39
CA ALA A 78 -8.95 -0.04 17.56
C ALA A 78 -8.61 1.40 17.15
N SER A 79 -8.56 2.30 18.13
CA SER A 79 -8.07 3.66 17.93
C SER A 79 -7.02 4.00 18.97
N GLU A 80 -5.88 4.52 18.54
CA GLU A 80 -4.78 4.94 19.40
C GLU A 80 -4.51 6.44 19.20
N ARG A 81 -4.22 7.17 20.28
CA ARG A 81 -3.90 8.59 20.21
C ARG A 81 -2.42 8.79 19.94
N VAL A 82 -2.10 9.46 18.84
CA VAL A 82 -0.73 9.88 18.55
C VAL A 82 -0.53 11.30 19.08
N TYR A 83 0.28 11.43 20.14
CA TYR A 83 0.48 12.71 20.83
C TYR A 83 1.15 13.77 19.96
N THR A 84 2.13 13.37 19.13
CA THR A 84 2.86 14.28 18.23
C THR A 84 1.97 14.95 17.19
N ASP A 85 0.92 14.26 16.75
CA ASP A 85 -0.05 14.78 15.77
C ASP A 85 -1.37 15.23 16.41
N SER A 86 -1.53 15.06 17.73
CA SER A 86 -2.77 15.30 18.48
C SER A 86 -4.03 14.68 17.87
N LYS A 87 -3.87 13.59 17.12
CA LYS A 87 -4.94 12.91 16.38
C LYS A 87 -4.97 11.43 16.72
N ALA A 88 -6.16 10.86 16.70
CA ALA A 88 -6.33 9.41 16.77
C ALA A 88 -6.03 8.80 15.39
N VAL A 89 -5.36 7.66 15.40
CA VAL A 89 -5.27 6.76 14.25
C VAL A 89 -5.99 5.47 14.56
N TYR A 90 -6.39 4.76 13.53
CA TYR A 90 -7.10 3.49 13.62
C TYR A 90 -6.18 2.36 13.21
N LEU A 91 -6.31 1.23 13.89
CA LEU A 91 -5.56 -0.01 13.64
C LEU A 91 -6.54 -1.16 13.49
N LEU A 92 -6.14 -2.19 12.75
CA LEU A 92 -6.89 -3.43 12.67
C LEU A 92 -6.67 -4.25 13.95
N THR A 93 -7.73 -4.82 14.52
CA THR A 93 -7.63 -5.75 15.65
C THR A 93 -7.45 -7.18 15.15
N ASP A 94 -7.06 -8.10 16.03
CA ASP A 94 -6.99 -9.53 15.70
C ASP A 94 -8.36 -10.06 15.24
N LEU A 95 -9.45 -9.65 15.89
CA LEU A 95 -10.81 -10.01 15.46
C LEU A 95 -11.13 -9.51 14.04
N GLY A 96 -10.75 -8.26 13.72
CA GLY A 96 -10.91 -7.72 12.38
C GLY A 96 -10.05 -8.45 11.34
N TYR A 97 -8.87 -8.92 11.74
CA TYR A 97 -7.99 -9.71 10.90
C TYR A 97 -8.51 -11.12 10.64
N ASP A 98 -9.00 -11.81 11.66
CA ASP A 98 -9.59 -13.15 11.52
C ASP A 98 -10.81 -13.09 10.59
N LEU A 99 -11.65 -12.07 10.78
CA LEU A 99 -12.78 -11.80 9.89
C LEU A 99 -12.33 -11.60 8.44
N LEU A 100 -11.26 -10.82 8.20
CA LEU A 100 -10.71 -10.65 6.86
C LEU A 100 -10.21 -11.98 6.29
N LYS A 101 -9.52 -12.80 7.09
CA LYS A 101 -8.96 -14.09 6.64
C LYS A 101 -10.05 -15.09 6.21
N THR A 102 -11.22 -15.04 6.83
CA THR A 102 -12.37 -15.87 6.45
C THR A 102 -13.06 -15.37 5.18
N ASN A 103 -13.13 -14.05 4.97
CA ASN A 103 -13.94 -13.46 3.89
C ASN A 103 -13.14 -13.05 2.64
N ARG A 104 -11.84 -12.84 2.80
CA ARG A 104 -10.89 -12.53 1.74
C ARG A 104 -9.77 -13.54 1.88
N GLU A 105 -9.26 -14.07 0.77
CA GLU A 105 -8.10 -14.96 0.76
C GLU A 105 -6.81 -14.20 1.16
N LEU A 106 -6.78 -13.66 2.39
CA LEU A 106 -5.59 -13.12 3.01
C LEU A 106 -4.66 -14.29 3.26
N THR A 107 -3.72 -14.42 2.34
CA THR A 107 -2.66 -15.42 2.35
C THR A 107 -1.40 -14.88 3.03
N LEU A 108 -1.55 -13.95 3.98
CA LEU A 108 -0.45 -13.42 4.78
C LEU A 108 -0.48 -14.12 6.15
N ASP A 109 0.64 -14.67 6.61
CA ASP A 109 0.73 -15.41 7.88
C ASP A 109 0.93 -14.48 9.08
N LYS A 110 1.41 -13.25 8.84
CA LYS A 110 1.66 -12.26 9.90
C LYS A 110 0.40 -11.46 10.22
N GLY A 111 -0.12 -11.67 11.43
CA GLY A 111 -1.24 -10.94 12.02
C GLY A 111 -1.03 -9.40 12.11
N PRO A 112 -2.08 -8.63 12.41
CA PRO A 112 -2.06 -7.17 12.34
C PRO A 112 -1.05 -6.56 13.32
N LEU A 113 -0.67 -5.30 13.10
CA LEU A 113 0.09 -4.59 14.11
C LEU A 113 -0.87 -4.11 15.20
N THR A 114 -0.57 -4.48 16.44
CA THR A 114 -1.35 -4.12 17.61
C THR A 114 -0.93 -2.79 18.23
N THR A 115 0.25 -2.29 17.84
CA THR A 115 0.84 -1.03 18.35
C THR A 115 1.53 -0.27 17.21
N ILE A 116 1.62 1.05 17.37
CA ILE A 116 2.31 1.93 16.42
C ILE A 116 3.81 1.95 16.70
N ASP A 117 4.63 1.70 15.67
CA ASP A 117 6.07 2.00 15.76
C ASP A 117 6.31 3.48 15.49
N PHE A 118 6.55 4.25 16.56
CA PHE A 118 6.83 5.69 16.47
C PHE A 118 8.12 6.03 15.71
N ARG A 119 9.06 5.08 15.54
CA ARG A 119 10.30 5.30 14.79
C ARG A 119 10.04 5.45 13.29
N THR A 120 9.08 4.67 12.76
CA THR A 120 8.71 4.71 11.34
C THR A 120 7.39 5.46 11.08
N TYR A 121 6.68 5.89 12.13
CA TYR A 121 5.37 6.52 12.04
C TYR A 121 5.26 7.61 10.97
N GLN A 122 6.16 8.59 10.95
CA GLN A 122 6.10 9.69 9.97
C GLN A 122 6.34 9.21 8.54
N HIS A 123 7.15 8.17 8.36
CA HIS A 123 7.39 7.55 7.07
C HIS A 123 6.15 6.79 6.59
N ASP A 124 5.65 5.85 7.41
CA ASP A 124 4.46 5.04 7.09
C ASP A 124 3.24 5.93 6.80
N LYS A 125 3.05 7.00 7.60
CA LYS A 125 2.02 8.01 7.37
C LYS A 125 2.12 8.67 6.00
N ARG A 126 3.34 9.02 5.54
CA ARG A 126 3.55 9.64 4.22
C ARG A 126 3.28 8.64 3.09
N VAL A 127 3.71 7.39 3.23
CA VAL A 127 3.40 6.32 2.27
C VAL A 127 1.89 6.16 2.10
N SER A 128 1.14 6.10 3.21
CA SER A 128 -0.33 6.01 3.15
C SER A 128 -0.98 7.24 2.52
N LEU A 129 -0.50 8.45 2.81
CA LEU A 129 -0.99 9.68 2.17
C LEU A 129 -0.74 9.65 0.65
N CYS A 130 0.44 9.22 0.22
CA CYS A 130 0.77 9.08 -1.20
C CYS A 130 -0.18 8.09 -1.87
N ARG A 131 -0.39 6.90 -1.28
CA ARG A 131 -1.35 5.91 -1.78
C ARG A 131 -2.74 6.52 -1.93
N VAL A 132 -3.27 7.13 -0.87
CA VAL A 132 -4.62 7.73 -0.88
C VAL A 132 -4.75 8.80 -1.96
N ALA A 133 -3.75 9.67 -2.11
CA ALA A 133 -3.76 10.71 -3.13
C ALA A 133 -3.74 10.11 -4.55
N LEU A 134 -2.91 9.10 -4.81
CA LEU A 134 -2.79 8.46 -6.11
C LEU A 134 -4.05 7.66 -6.48
N GLU A 135 -4.60 6.89 -5.54
CA GLU A 135 -5.84 6.11 -5.76
C GLU A 135 -7.03 7.05 -6.00
N ARG A 136 -7.15 8.15 -5.24
CA ARG A 136 -8.21 9.15 -5.46
C ARG A 136 -8.15 9.80 -6.84
N GLN A 137 -6.96 10.02 -7.38
CA GLN A 137 -6.76 10.58 -8.72
C GLN A 137 -6.91 9.53 -9.83
N GLY A 138 -7.22 8.27 -9.51
CA GLY A 138 -7.26 7.18 -10.48
C GLY A 138 -5.90 6.82 -11.08
N LYS A 139 -4.79 7.31 -10.49
CA LYS A 139 -3.42 7.11 -10.99
C LYS A 139 -2.75 5.85 -10.41
N CYS A 140 -3.37 5.21 -9.44
CA CYS A 140 -2.88 4.00 -8.80
C CYS A 140 -3.94 2.92 -8.82
N LEU A 141 -3.62 1.82 -9.49
CA LEU A 141 -4.41 0.59 -9.57
C LEU A 141 -3.58 -0.55 -8.97
N ARG A 142 -4.23 -1.55 -8.36
CA ARG A 142 -3.57 -2.78 -7.84
C ARG A 142 -2.36 -2.49 -6.96
N TRP A 143 -2.57 -1.71 -5.90
CA TRP A 143 -1.51 -1.40 -4.93
C TRP A 143 -1.08 -2.67 -4.17
N HIS A 144 0.23 -2.87 -4.08
CA HIS A 144 0.91 -3.87 -3.27
C HIS A 144 1.80 -3.15 -2.25
N SER A 145 1.48 -3.23 -0.96
CA SER A 145 2.26 -2.58 0.11
C SER A 145 3.57 -3.27 0.40
N ASP A 146 4.52 -2.56 1.02
CA ASP A 146 5.74 -3.13 1.62
C ASP A 146 5.47 -4.44 2.39
N ARG A 147 4.40 -4.47 3.19
CA ARG A 147 3.96 -5.62 3.98
C ARG A 147 3.58 -6.81 3.09
N TYR A 148 2.81 -6.57 2.04
CA TYR A 148 2.44 -7.60 1.07
C TYR A 148 3.70 -8.13 0.35
N LEU A 149 4.54 -7.22 -0.13
CA LEU A 149 5.76 -7.53 -0.88
C LEU A 149 6.77 -8.33 -0.05
N GLN A 150 6.93 -8.00 1.23
CA GLN A 150 7.77 -8.74 2.17
C GLN A 150 7.27 -10.16 2.40
N HIS A 151 5.95 -10.33 2.52
CA HIS A 151 5.36 -11.63 2.78
C HIS A 151 5.40 -12.53 1.55
N LYS A 152 4.93 -12.02 0.41
CA LYS A 152 4.90 -12.75 -0.86
C LYS A 152 6.29 -12.84 -1.52
N LYS A 153 7.27 -12.10 -1.00
CA LYS A 153 8.63 -11.98 -1.54
C LYS A 153 8.62 -11.53 -3.00
N GLY A 154 7.63 -10.73 -3.41
CA GLY A 154 7.39 -10.40 -4.80
C GLY A 154 6.00 -9.81 -5.08
N TYR A 155 5.67 -9.68 -6.35
CA TYR A 155 4.40 -9.14 -6.84
C TYR A 155 3.99 -9.77 -8.19
N PRO A 156 2.68 -9.84 -8.50
CA PRO A 156 2.21 -10.30 -9.81
C PRO A 156 2.42 -9.24 -10.89
N LEU A 157 2.89 -9.65 -12.05
CA LEU A 157 2.97 -8.84 -13.27
C LEU A 157 1.64 -8.82 -14.01
N LEU A 158 1.46 -7.83 -14.88
CA LEU A 158 0.29 -7.74 -15.77
C LEU A 158 0.15 -8.96 -16.68
N SER A 159 1.27 -9.61 -17.04
CA SER A 159 1.31 -10.85 -17.83
C SER A 159 0.86 -12.11 -17.07
N GLY A 160 0.48 -11.99 -15.80
CA GLY A 160 0.14 -13.12 -14.93
C GLY A 160 1.36 -13.83 -14.32
N LYS A 161 2.58 -13.47 -14.72
CA LYS A 161 3.83 -13.99 -14.14
C LYS A 161 4.11 -13.36 -12.77
N PHE A 162 4.83 -14.06 -11.89
CA PHE A 162 5.18 -13.53 -10.57
C PHE A 162 6.63 -13.06 -10.53
N TYR A 163 6.86 -11.84 -10.06
CA TYR A 163 8.17 -11.21 -9.96
C TYR A 163 8.69 -11.27 -8.53
N ARG A 164 9.88 -11.87 -8.31
CA ARG A 164 10.49 -12.00 -6.98
C ARG A 164 11.39 -10.80 -6.64
N LEU A 165 11.24 -10.25 -5.43
CA LEU A 165 12.06 -9.14 -4.93
C LEU A 165 13.22 -9.65 -4.06
N PHE A 166 14.39 -9.00 -4.16
CA PHE A 166 15.54 -9.33 -3.30
C PHE A 166 15.34 -8.82 -1.87
N LYS A 167 15.85 -9.59 -0.90
CA LYS A 167 15.84 -9.20 0.51
C LYS A 167 16.64 -7.91 0.69
N GLY A 168 15.99 -6.87 1.21
CA GLY A 168 16.60 -5.55 1.41
C GLY A 168 16.35 -4.55 0.28
N LEU A 169 15.71 -4.97 -0.82
CA LEU A 169 15.30 -4.10 -1.93
C LEU A 169 13.78 -4.21 -2.15
N ILE A 170 13.02 -3.89 -1.10
CA ILE A 170 11.56 -3.90 -1.12
C ILE A 170 11.10 -2.45 -1.09
N PRO A 171 10.42 -1.96 -2.14
CA PRO A 171 9.89 -0.61 -2.15
C PRO A 171 8.72 -0.46 -1.17
N ASP A 172 8.38 0.78 -0.85
CA ASP A 172 7.24 1.09 0.04
C ASP A 172 5.89 0.68 -0.55
N GLY A 173 5.80 0.69 -1.89
CA GLY A 173 4.68 0.13 -2.61
C GLY A 173 4.96 -0.09 -4.08
N ILE A 174 4.23 -1.03 -4.69
CA ILE A 174 4.19 -1.25 -6.13
C ILE A 174 2.75 -1.12 -6.59
N PHE A 175 2.52 -0.45 -7.71
CA PHE A 175 1.19 -0.32 -8.29
C PHE A 175 1.25 -0.20 -9.81
N VAL A 176 0.11 -0.34 -10.46
CA VAL A 176 -0.08 -0.11 -11.90
C VAL A 176 -0.64 1.29 -12.08
N SER A 177 0.02 2.10 -12.90
CA SER A 177 -0.42 3.47 -13.18
C SER A 177 -1.68 3.50 -14.06
N SER A 178 -2.31 4.67 -14.19
CA SER A 178 -3.39 4.86 -15.16
C SER A 178 -2.95 4.71 -16.63
N ARG A 179 -1.65 4.61 -16.88
CA ARG A 179 -1.04 4.35 -18.19
C ARG A 179 -0.60 2.89 -18.36
N GLU A 180 -1.05 2.01 -17.46
CA GLU A 180 -0.67 0.59 -17.41
C GLU A 180 0.83 0.33 -17.19
N GLU A 181 1.54 1.31 -16.64
CA GLU A 181 2.95 1.18 -16.29
C GLU A 181 3.09 0.63 -14.88
N LEU A 182 4.01 -0.30 -14.67
CA LEU A 182 4.37 -0.75 -13.34
C LEU A 182 5.26 0.28 -12.64
N VAL A 183 4.84 0.75 -11.46
CA VAL A 183 5.52 1.80 -10.70
C VAL A 183 5.89 1.28 -9.31
N ALA A 184 7.17 1.41 -8.96
CA ALA A 184 7.65 1.27 -7.59
C ALA A 184 7.73 2.66 -6.92
N LEU A 185 7.09 2.80 -5.76
CA LEU A 185 7.10 4.01 -4.94
C LEU A 185 8.12 3.87 -3.81
N GLU A 186 8.93 4.90 -3.62
CA GLU A 186 9.81 5.07 -2.47
C GLU A 186 9.61 6.46 -1.87
N VAL A 187 9.35 6.55 -0.57
CA VAL A 187 9.12 7.78 0.16
C VAL A 187 10.27 8.01 1.13
N GLU A 188 11.04 9.07 0.92
CA GLU A 188 12.14 9.39 1.83
C GLU A 188 11.70 10.47 2.84
N HIS A 189 12.11 10.30 4.11
CA HIS A 189 11.78 11.28 5.14
C HIS A 189 12.61 12.58 4.99
N THR A 190 13.87 12.43 4.58
CA THR A 190 14.86 13.51 4.38
C THR A 190 15.48 13.42 2.99
N HIS A 191 15.87 14.58 2.43
CA HIS A 191 16.59 14.62 1.16
C HIS A 191 17.95 13.93 1.32
N LYS A 192 18.10 12.77 0.69
CA LYS A 192 19.42 12.14 0.53
C LYS A 192 20.20 12.87 -0.57
N ARG A 193 21.53 12.75 -0.54
CA ARG A 193 22.36 13.23 -1.66
C ARG A 193 21.95 12.52 -2.95
N ARG A 194 22.02 13.23 -4.08
CA ARG A 194 21.60 12.75 -5.40
C ARG A 194 22.21 11.39 -5.77
N GLU A 195 23.43 11.11 -5.31
CA GLU A 195 24.12 9.83 -5.54
C GLU A 195 23.33 8.63 -5.01
N ARG A 196 22.71 8.75 -3.82
CA ARG A 196 21.99 7.64 -3.18
C ARG A 196 20.67 7.30 -3.88
N TYR A 197 20.04 8.29 -4.51
CA TYR A 197 18.89 8.06 -5.40
C TYR A 197 19.31 7.32 -6.68
N ALA A 198 20.44 7.70 -7.27
CA ALA A 198 20.98 7.02 -8.44
C ALA A 198 21.34 5.56 -8.12
N GLU A 199 21.91 5.30 -6.94
CA GLU A 199 22.24 3.96 -6.46
C GLU A 199 20.99 3.08 -6.29
N LYS A 200 19.96 3.56 -5.57
CA LYS A 200 18.69 2.81 -5.45
C LYS A 200 18.06 2.53 -6.81
N ARG A 201 18.00 3.52 -7.69
CA ARG A 201 17.47 3.36 -9.05
C ARG A 201 18.26 2.32 -9.84
N PHE A 202 19.58 2.32 -9.72
CA PHE A 202 20.44 1.33 -10.37
C PHE A 202 20.18 -0.08 -9.83
N GLN A 203 20.07 -0.24 -8.51
CA GLN A 203 19.76 -1.53 -7.88
C GLN A 203 18.40 -2.08 -8.37
N TYR A 204 17.35 -1.26 -8.38
CA TYR A 204 16.04 -1.67 -8.90
C TYR A 204 16.11 -2.05 -10.38
N LYS A 205 16.79 -1.22 -11.20
CA LYS A 205 16.93 -1.48 -12.64
C LYS A 205 17.67 -2.79 -12.92
N ALA A 206 18.78 -3.05 -12.23
CA ALA A 206 19.56 -4.27 -12.39
C ALA A 206 18.74 -5.52 -12.04
N VAL A 207 17.96 -5.45 -10.95
CA VAL A 207 17.06 -6.51 -10.52
C VAL A 207 15.96 -6.76 -11.55
N ILE A 208 15.30 -5.71 -12.04
CA ILE A 208 14.26 -5.78 -13.07
C ILE A 208 14.79 -6.43 -14.35
N GLU A 209 15.91 -5.94 -14.87
CA GLU A 209 16.53 -6.47 -16.10
C GLU A 209 16.93 -7.94 -15.97
N GLN A 210 17.44 -8.36 -14.81
CA GLN A 210 17.83 -9.75 -14.57
C GLN A 210 16.62 -10.68 -14.57
N SER A 211 15.56 -10.33 -13.86
CA SER A 211 14.34 -11.14 -13.80
C SER A 211 13.60 -11.18 -15.13
N GLU A 212 13.61 -10.10 -15.93
CA GLU A 212 13.07 -10.11 -17.28
C GLU A 212 13.82 -11.08 -18.22
N ARG A 213 15.15 -11.16 -18.10
CA ARG A 213 15.94 -12.17 -18.83
C ARG A 213 15.55 -13.59 -18.39
N GLN A 214 15.38 -13.77 -17.08
CA GLN A 214 14.83 -14.97 -16.42
C GLN A 214 13.60 -15.54 -17.13
N VAL A 215 12.59 -14.68 -17.13
CA VAL A 215 11.26 -14.92 -17.65
C VAL A 215 11.25 -15.18 -19.16
N ARG A 216 12.19 -14.59 -19.92
CA ARG A 216 12.33 -14.81 -21.38
C ARG A 216 13.00 -16.14 -21.72
N GLN A 217 13.77 -16.72 -20.80
CA GLN A 217 14.45 -18.00 -20.97
C GLN A 217 13.57 -19.21 -20.64
N GLY A 218 12.30 -19.00 -20.29
CA GLY A 218 11.35 -20.09 -20.03
C GLY A 218 11.50 -20.74 -18.65
N GLU A 219 12.23 -20.11 -17.72
CA GLU A 219 12.22 -20.51 -16.32
C GLU A 219 10.88 -20.07 -15.70
N ASP A 220 9.94 -21.01 -15.57
CA ASP A 220 8.59 -20.76 -15.02
C ASP A 220 8.61 -20.22 -13.58
N GLU A 221 9.72 -20.43 -12.87
CA GLU A 221 10.08 -19.69 -11.67
C GLU A 221 11.55 -19.28 -11.75
N ALA A 222 11.85 -17.99 -11.60
CA ALA A 222 13.21 -17.51 -11.38
C ALA A 222 13.72 -18.03 -10.02
N LEU A 223 14.27 -19.25 -10.02
CA LEU A 223 14.98 -19.86 -8.91
C LEU A 223 16.37 -19.27 -8.84
N PHE A 224 16.62 -18.45 -7.81
CA PHE A 224 17.97 -17.98 -7.51
C PHE A 224 18.46 -18.46 -6.14
N PRO A 225 19.76 -18.80 -6.03
CA PRO A 225 20.38 -19.21 -4.80
C PRO A 225 20.47 -18.01 -3.83
N SER A 226 20.34 -18.33 -2.55
CA SER A 226 20.33 -17.46 -1.38
C SER A 226 21.61 -16.63 -1.20
N GLY A 227 21.91 -15.71 -2.12
CA GLY A 227 23.17 -14.95 -2.18
C GLY A 227 23.06 -13.50 -1.73
N ASP A 228 23.97 -13.10 -0.83
CA ASP A 228 24.12 -11.76 -0.26
C ASP A 228 24.42 -10.67 -1.32
N LEU A 229 23.66 -9.56 -1.29
CA LEU A 229 23.74 -8.42 -2.22
C LEU A 229 25.13 -7.76 -2.28
N ARG A 230 26.00 -8.04 -1.29
CA ARG A 230 27.38 -7.54 -1.24
C ARG A 230 28.26 -8.01 -2.39
N ARG A 231 27.88 -9.09 -3.09
CA ARG A 231 28.65 -9.61 -4.24
C ARG A 231 28.49 -8.76 -5.52
N PHE A 232 27.46 -7.92 -5.62
CA PHE A 232 27.28 -7.05 -6.80
C PHE A 232 28.16 -5.80 -6.78
N ASN A 233 28.69 -5.40 -5.63
CA ASN A 233 29.55 -4.22 -5.50
C ASN A 233 31.05 -4.52 -5.67
N GLY A 234 31.42 -5.75 -6.03
CA GLY A 234 32.81 -6.22 -5.89
C GLY A 234 33.34 -7.05 -7.04
N SER A 235 33.21 -6.62 -8.30
CA SER A 235 34.08 -7.11 -9.39
C SER A 235 33.77 -6.43 -10.73
N SER A 236 34.29 -5.22 -10.94
CA SER A 236 34.92 -4.74 -12.19
C SER A 236 34.97 -3.22 -12.16
N GLY A 237 36.16 -2.70 -11.86
CA GLY A 237 36.46 -1.28 -12.00
C GLY A 237 36.45 -0.89 -13.47
N GLN A 238 35.33 -0.37 -13.96
CA GLN A 238 35.28 0.54 -15.09
C GLN A 238 34.24 1.62 -14.79
N ARG A 239 34.72 2.79 -14.38
CA ARG A 239 33.90 4.01 -14.35
C ARG A 239 33.52 4.34 -15.80
N PRO A 240 32.22 4.45 -16.17
CA PRO A 240 31.88 5.07 -17.43
C PRO A 240 32.10 6.57 -17.29
N SER A 241 33.24 7.04 -17.79
CA SER A 241 33.50 8.43 -18.10
C SER A 241 32.56 8.88 -19.23
N ARG A 242 31.32 9.24 -18.89
CA ARG A 242 30.46 10.09 -19.73
C ARG A 242 29.59 10.96 -18.83
N VAL A 243 30.06 12.19 -18.66
CA VAL A 243 29.30 13.32 -18.13
C VAL A 243 28.08 13.52 -19.03
N LEU A 244 26.89 13.11 -18.56
CA LEU A 244 25.64 13.54 -19.17
C LEU A 244 25.47 15.04 -18.90
N ARG A 245 25.52 15.85 -19.97
CA ARG A 245 25.26 17.30 -19.92
C ARG A 245 23.88 17.56 -19.30
N PRO A 246 23.72 18.65 -18.52
CA PRO A 246 22.41 19.08 -18.06
C PRO A 246 21.55 19.49 -19.25
N LEU A 247 20.27 19.07 -19.23
CA LEU A 247 19.25 19.63 -20.12
C LEU A 247 19.12 21.12 -19.80
N ARG A 248 19.47 21.97 -20.77
CA ARG A 248 19.24 23.41 -20.71
C ARG A 248 17.73 23.68 -20.67
N GLY A 249 17.32 24.52 -19.74
CA GLY A 249 16.02 25.17 -19.79
C GLY A 249 15.95 26.17 -20.93
N VAL A 250 14.74 26.32 -21.48
CA VAL A 250 14.30 27.41 -22.36
C VAL A 250 12.85 27.67 -21.92
N SER A 251 12.65 28.53 -20.93
CA SER A 251 12.14 29.91 -21.07
C SER A 251 10.84 29.99 -21.86
N GLY A 252 9.71 30.05 -21.14
CA GLY A 252 8.47 30.61 -21.67
C GLY A 252 8.55 32.14 -21.69
N PRO A 253 7.81 32.82 -22.59
CA PRO A 253 7.90 34.27 -22.73
C PRO A 253 7.19 34.97 -21.57
N GLU A 254 7.80 36.03 -21.09
CA GLU A 254 7.14 37.05 -20.29
C GLU A 254 6.07 37.73 -21.14
N LEU A 255 4.83 37.77 -20.63
CA LEU A 255 3.87 38.87 -20.67
C LEU A 255 2.82 38.62 -19.57
#